data_AF-A0A2Z5J7D6-F1
#
_entry.id   AF-A0A2Z5J7D6-F1
#
_cell.length_a   1.000
_cell.length_b   1.000
_cell.length_c   1.000
_cell.angle_alpha   90.00
_cell.angle_beta   90.00
_cell.angle_gamma   90.00
#
_symmetry.space_group_name_H-M   'P 1'
#
loop_
_entity.id
_entity.type
_entity.pdbx_description
1 polymer ?
#
loop_
_entity_poly.entity_id
_entity_poly.type
_entity_poly.pdbx_seq_one_letter_code
_entity_poly.pdbx_strand_id
1 'polypeptide(L)'
;MLDADFFHRWMTAAADSVDREANHLTELDSAIGDADHGSNLHRGFAAVRAALDKELPQTPGAVLMLAGRQLIATVGGASGPLYGTLLRRTGKALGDAPRVARQQLAEALGVGVAAVAQMGGAQAGDKTMLDALLPAAEALGTSFGAAREAADAGALATVPMLARKGRASYLGERSIGHQDPGATSSALLITALAETDGASGGDA
;
A
#
# COMPACT_ATOMS: atom_id res chain seq x y z
N MET A 1 19.63 4.40 7.93
CA MET A 1 18.62 5.32 8.50
C MET A 1 17.90 5.98 7.34
N LEU A 2 16.56 6.02 7.39
CA LEU A 2 15.70 6.45 6.29
C LEU A 2 15.30 7.91 6.51
N ASP A 3 15.52 8.79 5.54
CA ASP A 3 15.18 10.21 5.58
C ASP A 3 14.02 10.56 4.63
N ALA A 4 13.64 11.83 4.55
CA ALA A 4 12.53 12.27 3.70
C ALA A 4 12.72 11.91 2.21
N ASP A 5 13.97 11.94 1.72
CA ASP A 5 14.29 11.61 0.33
C ASP A 5 14.03 10.12 0.04
N PHE A 6 14.41 9.22 0.96
CA PHE A 6 14.05 7.81 0.85
C PHE A 6 12.54 7.61 0.71
N PHE A 7 11.72 8.30 1.51
CA PHE A 7 10.26 8.17 1.46
C PHE A 7 9.66 8.82 0.20
N HIS A 8 10.27 9.91 -0.29
CA HIS A 8 9.90 10.49 -1.58
C HIS A 8 10.12 9.48 -2.71
N ARG A 9 11.33 8.91 -2.80
CA ARG A 9 11.66 7.88 -3.81
C ARG A 9 10.76 6.65 -3.70
N TRP A 10 10.41 6.22 -2.48
CA TRP A 10 9.45 5.13 -2.28
C TRP A 10 8.07 5.47 -2.86
N MET A 11 7.52 6.66 -2.58
CA MET A 11 6.22 7.05 -3.13
C MET A 11 6.26 7.22 -4.65
N THR A 12 7.37 7.71 -5.22
CA THR A 12 7.59 7.76 -6.66
C THR A 12 7.62 6.35 -7.27
N ALA A 13 8.41 5.43 -6.70
CA ALA A 13 8.49 4.05 -7.16
C ALA A 13 7.14 3.32 -7.06
N ALA A 14 6.35 3.61 -6.02
CA ALA A 14 4.99 3.09 -5.88
C ALA A 14 4.07 3.63 -6.98
N ALA A 15 4.18 4.91 -7.32
CA ALA A 15 3.42 5.50 -8.43
C ALA A 15 3.80 4.88 -9.78
N ASP A 16 5.08 4.68 -10.04
CA ASP A 16 5.56 4.04 -11.28
C ASP A 16 5.11 2.58 -11.36
N SER A 17 5.07 1.87 -10.23
CA SER A 17 4.58 0.49 -10.16
C SER A 17 3.07 0.42 -10.45
N VAL A 18 2.29 1.30 -9.83
CA VAL A 18 0.84 1.38 -10.07
C VAL A 18 0.52 1.79 -11.50
N ASP A 19 1.30 2.69 -12.11
CA ASP A 19 1.14 3.06 -13.53
C ASP A 19 1.33 1.85 -14.45
N ARG A 20 2.43 1.10 -14.27
CA ARG A 20 2.70 -0.12 -15.05
C ARG A 20 1.61 -1.18 -14.88
N GLU A 21 1.13 -1.37 -13.66
CA GLU A 21 0.20 -2.45 -13.30
C GLU A 21 -1.28 -2.03 -13.34
N ALA A 22 -1.60 -0.80 -13.73
CA ALA A 22 -2.97 -0.26 -13.67
C ALA A 22 -3.97 -1.15 -14.43
N ASN A 23 -3.61 -1.61 -15.63
CA ASN A 23 -4.48 -2.48 -16.42
C ASN A 23 -4.70 -3.83 -15.73
N HIS A 24 -3.63 -4.44 -15.21
CA HIS A 24 -3.72 -5.71 -14.50
C HIS A 24 -4.60 -5.60 -13.24
N LEU A 25 -4.43 -4.54 -12.46
CA LEU A 25 -5.27 -4.26 -11.29
C LEU A 25 -6.76 -4.09 -11.66
N THR A 26 -7.04 -3.43 -12.79
CA THR A 26 -8.41 -3.32 -13.32
C THR A 26 -8.95 -4.66 -13.80
N GLU A 27 -8.13 -5.51 -14.42
CA GLU A 27 -8.52 -6.87 -14.82
C GLU A 27 -8.89 -7.73 -13.61
N LEU A 28 -8.08 -7.71 -12.54
CA LEU A 28 -8.39 -8.42 -11.30
C LEU A 28 -9.73 -7.95 -10.70
N ASP A 29 -9.92 -6.63 -10.64
CA ASP A 29 -11.15 -6.03 -10.11
C ASP A 29 -12.36 -6.27 -11.02
N SER A 30 -12.18 -6.48 -12.32
CA SER A 30 -13.28 -6.83 -13.23
C SER A 30 -13.89 -8.20 -12.94
N ALA A 31 -13.09 -9.13 -12.40
CA ALA A 31 -13.56 -10.47 -12.07
C ALA A 31 -14.44 -10.49 -10.81
N ILE A 32 -14.17 -9.61 -9.84
CA ILE A 32 -14.79 -9.63 -8.51
C ILE A 32 -15.28 -8.27 -7.98
N GLY A 33 -15.37 -7.26 -8.83
CA GLY A 33 -15.66 -5.88 -8.45
C GLY A 33 -16.32 -5.09 -9.59
N ASP A 34 -15.96 -3.81 -9.73
CA ASP A 34 -16.52 -2.88 -10.72
C ASP A 34 -15.50 -2.39 -11.75
N ALA A 35 -14.34 -3.06 -11.84
CA ALA A 35 -13.29 -2.83 -12.83
C ALA A 35 -12.69 -1.41 -12.79
N ASP A 36 -12.67 -0.77 -11.62
CA ASP A 36 -12.22 0.61 -11.47
C ASP A 36 -10.93 0.75 -10.64
N HIS A 37 -10.53 -0.30 -9.91
CA HIS A 37 -9.46 -0.24 -8.91
C HIS A 37 -8.13 0.26 -9.48
N GLY A 38 -7.66 -0.30 -10.59
CA GLY A 38 -6.41 0.09 -11.24
C GLY A 38 -6.44 1.55 -11.71
N SER A 39 -7.51 1.95 -12.40
CA SER A 39 -7.69 3.34 -12.86
C SER A 39 -7.77 4.35 -11.71
N ASN A 40 -8.41 3.97 -10.59
CA ASN A 40 -8.53 4.78 -9.39
C ASN A 40 -7.17 4.97 -8.71
N LEU A 41 -6.39 3.90 -8.56
CA LEU A 41 -5.05 3.99 -7.96
C LEU A 41 -4.07 4.74 -8.86
N HIS A 42 -4.08 4.51 -10.17
CA HIS A 42 -3.23 5.26 -11.10
C HIS A 42 -3.46 6.77 -10.98
N ARG A 43 -4.73 7.22 -11.00
CA ARG A 43 -5.07 8.63 -10.78
C ARG A 43 -4.58 9.14 -9.43
N GLY A 44 -4.73 8.34 -8.37
CA GLY A 44 -4.31 8.72 -7.02
C GLY A 44 -2.80 8.87 -6.86
N PHE A 45 -2.04 7.88 -7.29
CA PHE A 45 -0.59 7.88 -7.16
C PHE A 45 0.07 8.89 -8.12
N ALA A 46 -0.52 9.16 -9.29
CA ALA A 46 -0.10 10.29 -10.13
C ALA A 46 -0.25 11.63 -9.39
N ALA A 47 -1.34 11.83 -8.63
CA ALA A 47 -1.54 13.02 -7.81
C ALA A 47 -0.57 13.07 -6.62
N VAL A 48 -0.24 11.94 -6.00
CA VAL A 48 0.80 11.85 -4.96
C VAL A 48 2.14 12.34 -5.49
N ARG A 49 2.57 11.80 -6.65
CA ARG A 49 3.83 12.21 -7.29
C ARG A 49 3.84 13.70 -7.60
N ALA A 50 2.80 14.22 -8.26
CA ALA A 50 2.72 15.64 -8.59
C ALA A 50 2.75 16.55 -7.34
N ALA A 51 2.17 16.09 -6.22
CA ALA A 51 2.21 16.84 -4.98
C ALA A 51 3.60 16.83 -4.32
N LEU A 52 4.32 15.70 -4.38
CA LEU A 52 5.68 15.57 -3.85
C LEU A 52 6.74 16.28 -4.71
N ASP A 53 6.50 16.41 -6.02
CA ASP A 53 7.34 17.23 -6.89
C ASP A 53 7.20 18.74 -6.58
N LYS A 54 6.07 19.14 -5.98
CA LYS A 54 5.73 20.55 -5.68
C LYS A 54 6.01 20.94 -4.23
N GLU A 55 5.58 20.11 -3.29
CA GLU A 55 5.83 20.26 -1.87
C GLU A 55 7.03 19.37 -1.52
N LEU A 56 8.05 19.92 -0.85
CA LEU A 56 9.22 19.16 -0.40
C LEU A 56 9.17 18.97 1.13
N PRO A 57 8.40 18.00 1.67
CA PRO A 57 8.40 17.70 3.09
C PRO A 57 9.80 17.34 3.59
N GLN A 58 10.14 17.80 4.80
CA GLN A 58 11.46 17.64 5.37
C GLN A 58 11.59 16.41 6.29
N THR A 59 10.51 15.67 6.51
CA THR A 59 10.49 14.48 7.39
C THR A 59 9.78 13.31 6.70
N PRO A 60 10.20 12.06 6.97
CA PRO A 60 9.49 10.85 6.55
C PRO A 60 7.99 10.87 6.85
N GLY A 61 7.62 11.30 8.06
CA GLY A 61 6.22 11.38 8.48
C GLY A 61 5.41 12.34 7.63
N ALA A 62 5.98 13.50 7.31
CA ALA A 62 5.31 14.51 6.50
C ALA A 62 5.13 14.07 5.03
N VAL A 63 6.08 13.32 4.45
CA VAL A 63 5.94 12.71 3.11
C VAL A 63 4.72 11.79 3.06
N LEU A 64 4.61 10.85 4.00
CA LEU A 64 3.49 9.92 4.04
C LEU A 64 2.15 10.60 4.34
N MET A 65 2.16 11.63 5.18
CA MET A 65 0.96 12.43 5.47
C MET A 65 0.46 13.19 4.24
N LEU A 66 1.37 13.75 3.44
CA LEU A 66 1.05 14.39 2.16
C LEU A 66 0.49 13.37 1.16
N ALA A 67 1.20 12.25 0.95
CA ALA A 67 0.76 11.19 0.05
C ALA A 67 -0.63 10.67 0.41
N GLY A 68 -0.85 10.31 1.67
CA GLY A 68 -2.15 9.81 2.11
C GLY A 68 -3.27 10.86 2.03
N ARG A 69 -2.97 12.17 2.18
CA ARG A 69 -3.95 13.23 1.92
C ARG A 69 -4.38 13.27 0.45
N GLN A 70 -3.43 13.13 -0.47
CA GLN A 70 -3.73 13.10 -1.90
C GLN A 70 -4.58 11.88 -2.27
N LEU A 71 -4.27 10.70 -1.74
CA LEU A 71 -5.04 9.49 -2.02
C LEU A 71 -6.50 9.60 -1.55
N ILE A 72 -6.76 10.19 -0.37
CA ILE A 72 -8.13 10.47 0.09
C ILE A 72 -8.88 11.41 -0.87
N ALA A 73 -8.19 12.41 -1.41
CA ALA A 73 -8.81 13.44 -2.23
C ALA A 73 -9.09 13.00 -3.68
N THR A 74 -8.37 11.99 -4.19
CA THR A 74 -8.30 11.71 -5.64
C THR A 74 -8.67 10.28 -6.03
N VAL A 75 -8.52 9.32 -5.13
CA VAL A 75 -8.90 7.92 -5.37
C VAL A 75 -10.37 7.74 -5.03
N GLY A 76 -11.14 7.21 -5.98
CA GLY A 76 -12.55 6.87 -5.78
C GLY A 76 -12.74 5.55 -5.03
N GLY A 77 -13.97 5.26 -4.63
CA GLY A 77 -14.32 3.97 -4.01
C GLY A 77 -13.69 3.75 -2.63
N ALA A 78 -13.60 2.48 -2.24
CA ALA A 78 -13.11 2.10 -0.91
C ALA A 78 -11.59 2.29 -0.75
N SER A 79 -10.82 2.16 -1.83
CA SER A 79 -9.36 2.16 -1.79
C SER A 79 -8.77 3.51 -1.35
N GLY A 80 -9.38 4.64 -1.73
CA GLY A 80 -8.89 5.97 -1.37
C GLY A 80 -8.81 6.23 0.14
N PRO A 81 -9.92 6.10 0.88
CA PRO A 81 -9.91 6.20 2.33
C PRO A 81 -8.97 5.20 3.02
N LEU A 82 -8.86 3.97 2.51
CA LEU A 82 -8.04 2.93 3.12
C LEU A 82 -6.54 3.20 2.94
N TYR A 83 -6.05 3.43 1.71
CA TYR A 83 -4.65 3.80 1.48
C TYR A 83 -4.29 5.15 2.12
N GLY A 84 -5.20 6.11 2.04
CA GLY A 84 -5.05 7.38 2.71
C GLY A 84 -4.87 7.25 4.22
N THR A 85 -5.64 6.35 4.84
CA THR A 85 -5.53 6.05 6.26
C THR A 85 -4.24 5.33 6.58
N LEU A 86 -3.87 4.31 5.79
CA LEU A 86 -2.60 3.60 5.92
C LEU A 86 -1.43 4.59 6.01
N LEU A 87 -1.23 5.40 4.96
CA LEU A 87 -0.09 6.30 4.87
C LEU A 87 -0.14 7.41 5.94
N ARG A 88 -1.30 8.01 6.19
CA ARG A 88 -1.40 9.08 7.20
C ARG A 88 -1.16 8.57 8.61
N ARG A 89 -1.64 7.37 8.94
CA ARG A 89 -1.45 6.80 10.28
C ARG A 89 -0.01 6.35 10.50
N THR A 90 0.61 5.75 9.49
CA THR A 90 2.05 5.47 9.49
C THR A 90 2.87 6.74 9.61
N GLY A 91 2.61 7.76 8.78
CA GLY A 91 3.31 9.03 8.84
C GLY A 91 3.18 9.74 10.18
N LYS A 92 1.98 9.75 10.77
CA LYS A 92 1.75 10.31 12.11
C LYS A 92 2.53 9.56 13.19
N ALA A 93 2.65 8.24 13.09
CA ALA A 93 3.41 7.43 14.05
C ALA A 93 4.92 7.67 13.95
N LEU A 94 5.44 7.99 12.77
CA LEU A 94 6.85 8.38 12.58
C LEU A 94 7.16 9.78 13.15
N GLY A 95 6.16 10.67 13.21
CA GLY A 95 6.32 12.04 13.71
C GLY A 95 7.24 12.90 12.85
N ASP A 96 7.93 13.85 13.50
CA ASP A 96 8.74 14.89 12.83
C ASP A 96 10.25 14.61 12.90
N ALA A 97 10.66 13.37 13.18
CA ALA A 97 12.07 13.01 13.16
C ALA A 97 12.63 13.13 11.73
N PRO A 98 13.82 13.73 11.53
CA PRO A 98 14.39 13.90 10.18
C PRO A 98 14.88 12.56 9.59
N ARG A 99 15.14 11.57 10.44
CA ARG A 99 15.57 10.22 10.07
C ARG A 99 14.91 9.19 10.98
N VAL A 100 14.56 8.03 10.43
CA VAL A 100 13.99 6.90 11.17
C VAL A 100 14.74 5.60 10.86
N ALA A 101 14.80 4.69 11.83
CA ALA A 101 15.28 3.33 11.62
C ALA A 101 14.21 2.48 10.93
N ARG A 102 14.62 1.40 10.24
CA ARG A 102 13.68 0.45 9.64
C ARG A 102 12.70 -0.14 10.66
N GLN A 103 13.16 -0.39 11.89
CA GLN A 103 12.31 -0.88 12.97
C GLN A 103 11.21 0.11 13.34
N GLN A 104 11.51 1.42 13.37
CA GLN A 104 10.49 2.45 13.61
C GLN A 104 9.48 2.54 12.45
N LEU A 105 9.94 2.30 11.21
CA LEU A 105 9.03 2.18 10.07
C LEU A 105 8.14 0.93 10.18
N ALA A 106 8.67 -0.21 10.61
CA ALA A 106 7.87 -1.43 10.84
C ALA A 106 6.76 -1.20 11.88
N GLU A 107 7.10 -0.60 13.02
CA GLU A 107 6.15 -0.25 14.08
C GLU A 107 5.08 0.74 13.58
N ALA A 108 5.50 1.79 12.86
CA ALA A 108 4.58 2.77 12.29
C ALA A 108 3.69 2.18 11.19
N LEU A 109 4.21 1.26 10.37
CA LEU A 109 3.42 0.55 9.36
C LEU A 109 2.35 -0.30 10.06
N GLY A 110 2.70 -1.02 11.13
CA GLY A 110 1.75 -1.76 11.96
C GLY A 110 0.60 -0.88 12.49
N VAL A 111 0.88 0.35 12.94
CA VAL A 111 -0.15 1.33 13.33
C VAL A 111 -1.06 1.70 12.16
N GLY A 112 -0.48 1.88 10.96
CA GLY A 112 -1.24 2.14 9.74
C GLY A 112 -2.17 0.98 9.36
N VAL A 113 -1.65 -0.24 9.37
CA VAL A 113 -2.41 -1.46 9.04
C VAL A 113 -3.55 -1.69 10.03
N ALA A 114 -3.31 -1.51 11.33
CA ALA A 114 -4.35 -1.60 12.35
C ALA A 114 -5.48 -0.57 12.11
N ALA A 115 -5.14 0.64 11.68
CA ALA A 115 -6.13 1.66 11.36
C ALA A 115 -6.95 1.33 10.09
N VAL A 116 -6.33 0.70 9.09
CA VAL A 116 -7.05 0.16 7.91
C VAL A 116 -8.02 -0.93 8.35
N ALA A 117 -7.58 -1.87 9.18
CA ALA A 117 -8.42 -2.94 9.70
C ALA A 117 -9.63 -2.40 10.47
N GLN A 118 -9.41 -1.41 11.35
CA GLN A 118 -10.48 -0.73 12.07
C GLN A 118 -11.45 0.00 11.14
N MET A 119 -10.96 0.71 10.12
CA MET A 119 -11.80 1.46 9.18
C MET A 119 -12.63 0.53 8.29
N GLY A 120 -12.02 -0.52 7.75
CA GLY A 120 -12.72 -1.48 6.88
C GLY A 120 -13.54 -2.52 7.65
N GLY A 121 -13.36 -2.62 8.96
CA GLY A 121 -13.92 -3.68 9.80
C GLY A 121 -13.52 -5.07 9.28
N ALA A 122 -12.31 -5.18 8.72
CA ALA A 122 -11.80 -6.38 8.06
C ALA A 122 -10.68 -7.01 8.91
N GLN A 123 -10.45 -8.31 8.71
CA GLN A 123 -9.38 -9.08 9.36
C GLN A 123 -8.66 -9.97 8.34
N ALA A 124 -7.57 -10.61 8.77
CA ALA A 124 -6.90 -11.63 7.95
C ALA A 124 -7.89 -12.74 7.55
N GLY A 125 -7.83 -13.16 6.28
CA GLY A 125 -8.70 -14.15 5.67
C GLY A 125 -10.00 -13.58 5.09
N ASP A 126 -10.26 -12.27 5.21
CA ASP A 126 -11.47 -11.65 4.63
C ASP A 126 -11.36 -11.38 3.12
N LYS A 127 -10.20 -11.69 2.51
CA LYS A 127 -9.87 -11.42 1.10
C LYS A 127 -9.81 -9.92 0.81
N THR A 128 -8.86 -9.23 1.43
CA THR A 128 -8.68 -7.78 1.31
C THR A 128 -7.21 -7.39 1.29
N MET A 129 -6.93 -6.09 1.16
CA MET A 129 -5.58 -5.54 1.29
C MET A 129 -4.84 -5.92 2.59
N LEU A 130 -5.55 -6.29 3.66
CA LEU A 130 -4.93 -6.72 4.92
C LEU A 130 -4.18 -8.05 4.78
N ASP A 131 -4.60 -8.92 3.87
CA ASP A 131 -3.97 -10.22 3.66
C ASP A 131 -2.55 -10.08 3.12
N ALA A 132 -2.23 -8.97 2.45
CA ALA A 132 -0.87 -8.60 2.08
C ALA A 132 -0.18 -7.73 3.15
N LEU A 133 -0.90 -6.75 3.72
CA LEU A 133 -0.30 -5.74 4.60
C LEU A 133 0.11 -6.25 5.98
N LEU A 134 -0.69 -7.14 6.58
CA LEU A 134 -0.38 -7.71 7.89
C LEU A 134 0.95 -8.49 7.88
N PRO A 135 1.13 -9.51 7.01
CA PRO A 135 2.38 -10.25 7.00
C PRO A 135 3.57 -9.38 6.55
N ALA A 136 3.35 -8.40 5.67
CA ALA A 136 4.39 -7.45 5.28
C ALA A 136 4.89 -6.60 6.47
N ALA A 137 3.97 -6.07 7.30
CA ALA A 137 4.32 -5.27 8.46
C ALA A 137 5.09 -6.08 9.50
N GLU A 138 4.72 -7.35 9.73
CA GLU A 138 5.45 -8.27 10.61
C GLU A 138 6.86 -8.56 10.09
N ALA A 139 7.00 -8.82 8.79
CA ALA A 139 8.28 -9.17 8.18
C ALA A 139 9.22 -7.97 7.97
N LEU A 140 8.70 -6.74 7.98
CA LEU A 140 9.48 -5.51 7.79
C LEU A 140 10.54 -5.28 8.88
N GLY A 141 10.34 -5.85 10.06
CA GLY A 141 11.33 -5.90 11.15
C GLY A 141 12.58 -6.73 10.81
N THR A 142 12.49 -7.65 9.85
CA THR A 142 13.62 -8.48 9.39
C THR A 142 14.37 -7.78 8.25
N SER A 143 13.69 -7.48 7.13
CA SER A 143 14.26 -6.76 5.99
C SER A 143 13.16 -6.25 5.05
N PHE A 144 13.49 -5.33 4.14
CA PHE A 144 12.54 -4.94 3.09
C PHE A 144 12.22 -6.08 2.12
N GLY A 145 13.20 -6.94 1.82
CA GLY A 145 12.99 -8.13 1.00
C GLY A 145 12.00 -9.12 1.63
N ALA A 146 12.12 -9.36 2.94
CA ALA A 146 11.18 -10.21 3.67
C ALA A 146 9.77 -9.61 3.69
N ALA A 147 9.64 -8.29 3.86
CA ALA A 147 8.35 -7.61 3.76
C ALA A 147 7.71 -7.77 2.38
N ARG A 148 8.49 -7.62 1.31
CA ARG A 148 8.04 -7.85 -0.07
C ARG A 148 7.53 -9.27 -0.27
N GLU A 149 8.34 -10.26 0.05
CA GLU A 149 7.98 -11.68 -0.10
C GLU A 149 6.71 -12.03 0.68
N ALA A 150 6.57 -11.49 1.90
CA ALA A 150 5.39 -11.67 2.73
C ALA A 150 4.13 -11.01 2.12
N ALA A 151 4.27 -9.80 1.55
CA ALA A 151 3.17 -9.10 0.89
C ALA A 151 2.71 -9.84 -0.37
N ASP A 152 3.64 -10.29 -1.20
CA ASP A 152 3.37 -11.03 -2.44
C ASP A 152 2.68 -12.37 -2.13
N ALA A 153 3.21 -13.11 -1.16
CA ALA A 153 2.60 -14.36 -0.70
C ALA A 153 1.18 -14.13 -0.15
N GLY A 154 0.99 -13.06 0.63
CA GLY A 154 -0.31 -12.65 1.16
C GLY A 154 -1.32 -12.31 0.05
N ALA A 155 -0.90 -11.55 -0.96
CA ALA A 155 -1.73 -11.24 -2.12
C ALA A 155 -2.13 -12.50 -2.90
N LEU A 156 -1.19 -13.38 -3.19
CA LEU A 156 -1.46 -14.65 -3.89
C LEU A 156 -2.39 -15.57 -3.08
N ALA A 157 -2.21 -15.61 -1.76
CA ALA A 157 -3.04 -16.41 -0.85
C ALA A 157 -4.51 -15.99 -0.86
N THR A 158 -4.85 -14.80 -1.37
CA THR A 158 -6.25 -14.37 -1.50
C THR A 158 -7.03 -15.16 -2.54
N VAL A 159 -6.37 -15.80 -3.53
CA VAL A 159 -7.03 -16.53 -4.63
C VAL A 159 -8.08 -17.54 -4.15
N PRO A 160 -7.76 -18.51 -3.27
CA PRO A 160 -8.73 -19.48 -2.78
C PRO A 160 -9.72 -18.93 -1.73
N MET A 161 -9.58 -17.68 -1.28
CA MET A 161 -10.42 -17.14 -0.21
C MET A 161 -11.81 -16.72 -0.69
N LEU A 162 -12.81 -16.94 0.16
CA LEU A 162 -14.14 -16.37 0.04
C LEU A 162 -14.12 -14.91 0.53
N ALA A 163 -14.53 -13.97 -0.32
CA ALA A 163 -14.61 -12.57 0.06
C ALA A 163 -15.65 -12.32 1.14
N ARG A 164 -15.25 -11.65 2.22
CA ARG A 164 -16.14 -11.27 3.34
C ARG A 164 -16.39 -9.77 3.44
N LYS A 165 -15.64 -8.97 2.67
CA LYS A 165 -15.68 -7.50 2.66
C LYS A 165 -15.65 -6.96 1.23
N GLY A 166 -16.01 -5.68 1.11
CA GLY A 166 -16.00 -4.96 -0.16
C GLY A 166 -17.00 -5.51 -1.18
N ARG A 167 -16.88 -5.03 -2.43
CA ARG A 167 -17.75 -5.45 -3.55
C ARG A 167 -17.63 -6.95 -3.86
N ALA A 168 -16.44 -7.52 -3.69
CA ALA A 168 -16.20 -8.96 -3.90
C ALA A 168 -17.09 -9.84 -3.02
N SER A 169 -17.44 -9.40 -1.81
CA SER A 169 -18.34 -10.16 -0.93
C SER A 169 -19.76 -10.36 -1.52
N TYR A 170 -20.20 -9.50 -2.44
CA TYR A 170 -21.53 -9.60 -3.06
C TYR A 170 -21.66 -10.79 -4.01
N LEU A 171 -20.53 -11.36 -4.46
CA LEU A 171 -20.48 -12.50 -5.37
C LEU A 171 -20.54 -13.85 -4.64
N GLY A 172 -20.41 -13.87 -3.31
CA GLY A 172 -20.35 -15.10 -2.53
C GLY A 172 -19.23 -16.03 -3.03
N GLU A 173 -19.53 -17.31 -3.18
CA GLU A 173 -18.56 -18.34 -3.63
C GLU A 173 -17.92 -18.03 -5.00
N ARG A 174 -18.57 -17.21 -5.84
CA ARG A 174 -17.99 -16.78 -7.12
C ARG A 174 -16.76 -15.88 -6.97
N SER A 175 -16.47 -15.38 -5.78
CA SER A 175 -15.22 -14.66 -5.49
C SER A 175 -14.00 -15.59 -5.32
N ILE A 176 -14.22 -16.89 -5.11
CA ILE A 176 -13.15 -17.89 -4.97
C ILE A 176 -12.52 -18.15 -6.34
N GLY A 177 -11.19 -18.26 -6.37
CA GLY A 177 -10.42 -18.47 -7.60
C GLY A 177 -9.89 -17.19 -8.25
N HIS A 178 -10.21 -16.02 -7.68
CA HIS A 178 -9.76 -14.72 -8.18
C HIS A 178 -8.88 -14.02 -7.15
N GLN A 179 -7.76 -13.42 -7.56
CA GLN A 179 -6.89 -12.67 -6.65
C GLN A 179 -7.52 -11.32 -6.28
N ASP A 180 -7.36 -10.87 -5.03
CA ASP A 180 -7.87 -9.58 -4.58
C ASP A 180 -7.05 -8.40 -5.18
N PRO A 181 -7.69 -7.42 -5.84
CA PRO A 181 -6.98 -6.26 -6.37
C PRO A 181 -6.40 -5.36 -5.26
N GLY A 182 -7.07 -5.29 -4.09
CA GLY A 182 -6.58 -4.56 -2.92
C GLY A 182 -5.28 -5.15 -2.37
N ALA A 183 -5.23 -6.46 -2.16
CA ALA A 183 -4.03 -7.17 -1.71
C ALA A 183 -2.89 -7.06 -2.73
N THR A 184 -3.19 -7.19 -4.02
CA THR A 184 -2.20 -7.05 -5.10
C THR A 184 -1.57 -5.66 -5.11
N SER A 185 -2.39 -4.61 -5.08
CA SER A 185 -1.89 -3.23 -5.01
C SER A 185 -1.09 -2.93 -3.74
N SER A 186 -1.44 -3.54 -2.61
CA SER A 186 -0.65 -3.42 -1.37
C SER A 186 0.72 -4.08 -1.52
N ALA A 187 0.79 -5.23 -2.17
CA ALA A 187 2.05 -5.89 -2.47
C ALA A 187 2.94 -5.04 -3.39
N LEU A 188 2.36 -4.34 -4.37
CA LEU A 188 3.09 -3.36 -5.20
C LEU A 188 3.69 -2.21 -4.37
N LEU A 189 2.93 -1.68 -3.40
CA LEU A 189 3.41 -0.62 -2.50
C LEU A 189 4.62 -1.08 -1.67
N ILE A 190 4.60 -2.32 -1.16
CA ILE A 190 5.70 -2.89 -0.38
C ILE A 190 6.88 -3.30 -1.27
N THR A 191 6.61 -3.77 -2.48
CA THR A 191 7.66 -4.04 -3.49
C THR A 191 8.44 -2.77 -3.81
N ALA A 192 7.74 -1.66 -4.04
CA ALA A 192 8.37 -0.36 -4.27
C ALA A 192 9.25 0.11 -3.08
N LEU A 193 8.86 -0.23 -1.84
CA LEU A 193 9.69 0.05 -0.66
C LEU A 193 11.02 -0.72 -0.72
N ALA A 194 10.98 -2.00 -1.09
CA ALA A 194 12.17 -2.83 -1.20
C ALA A 194 13.08 -2.41 -2.37
N GLU A 195 12.51 -2.03 -3.51
CA GLU A 195 13.26 -1.53 -4.67
C GLU A 195 13.97 -0.20 -4.37
N THR A 196 13.36 0.66 -3.56
CA THR A 196 13.94 1.94 -3.15
C THR A 196 15.24 1.75 -2.34
N ASP A 197 15.28 0.72 -1.50
CA ASP A 197 16.49 0.34 -0.75
C ASP A 197 17.56 -0.21 -1.70
N GLY A 198 17.19 -1.12 -2.61
CA GLY A 198 18.10 -1.71 -3.59
C GLY A 198 18.76 -0.70 -4.53
N ALA A 199 18.04 0.34 -4.93
CA ALA A 199 18.58 1.44 -5.75
C ALA A 199 19.55 2.36 -4.99
N SER A 200 19.54 2.32 -3.65
CA SER A 200 20.43 3.13 -2.79
C SER A 200 21.78 2.45 -2.53
N GLY A 201 21.90 1.15 -2.84
CA GLY A 201 23.10 0.34 -2.64
C GLY A 201 24.00 0.18 -3.87
N GLY A 202 23.76 0.94 -4.94
CA GLY A 202 24.49 0.87 -6.20
C GLY A 202 25.80 1.68 -6.27
N ASP A 203 26.10 2.48 -5.25
CA ASP A 203 27.35 3.23 -5.13
C ASP A 203 28.04 2.88 -3.80
N ALA A 204 28.72 1.74 -3.75
CA ALA A 204 29.70 1.39 -2.72
C ALA A 204 30.76 0.43 -3.27
#